data_AF-A0A1T4KW85-F1
#
_entry.id   AF-A0A1T4KW85-F1
#
_cell.length_a   1.000
_cell.length_b   1.000
_cell.length_c   1.000
_cell.angle_alpha   90.00
_cell.angle_beta   90.00
_cell.angle_gamma   90.00
#
_symmetry.space_group_name_H-M   'P 1'
#
loop_
_entity.id
_entity.type
_entity.pdbx_description
1 polymer ?
#
loop_
_entity_poly.entity_id
_entity_poly.type
_entity_poly.pdbx_seq_one_letter_code
_entity_poly.pdbx_strand_id
1 'polypeptide(L)'
;MITLNLHNEKFNSKIKVHYTGEIKRELCEKLIDYFWLNNSSEFKDEIKLVKESKRRGIKVFRLSYNNQNYYLKKNSHTRISKKIQIFLRGPEGVRNLKNVNKLLQANISTAKPLFALTKRNLVSHDSIFITEKADGIGLNEYIRFGNLNNNERIIQSLGRLWAKLINNNFSHQDPALDNFFININKEKVKWTLIDLDDIYSMPFLPKIVVMHTLARFIAKIYIFSFKYDISLFKGRELILFLKEFYRNYNRNFGFEKLVNKIEKLVINKIIKRDKKDMILSDESLIGIYNKYK
;
A
#
# COMPACT_ATOMS: atom_id res chain seq x y z
N MET A 1 14.04 3.00 -19.76
CA MET A 1 13.29 2.08 -18.89
C MET A 1 14.32 1.30 -18.10
N ILE A 2 14.40 1.45 -16.77
CA ILE A 2 15.41 0.72 -15.98
C ILE A 2 14.94 -0.73 -15.88
N THR A 3 15.75 -1.65 -16.42
CA THR A 3 15.48 -3.09 -16.34
C THR A 3 15.74 -3.55 -14.90
N LEU A 4 14.71 -4.02 -14.22
CA LEU A 4 14.87 -4.61 -12.89
C LEU A 4 15.54 -5.99 -13.03
N ASN A 5 16.78 -6.12 -12.57
CA ASN A 5 17.47 -7.41 -12.49
C ASN A 5 16.89 -8.24 -11.34
N LEU A 6 15.86 -9.03 -11.65
CA LEU A 6 15.31 -10.00 -10.72
C LEU A 6 16.04 -11.34 -10.91
N HIS A 7 16.86 -11.70 -9.94
CA HIS A 7 17.50 -13.01 -9.88
C HIS A 7 16.48 -14.07 -9.42
N ASN A 8 16.67 -15.29 -9.89
CA ASN A 8 15.92 -16.44 -9.39
C ASN A 8 16.83 -17.65 -9.22
N GLU A 9 16.61 -18.38 -8.13
CA GLU A 9 17.35 -19.59 -7.78
C GLU A 9 16.35 -20.73 -7.51
N LYS A 10 16.65 -21.93 -8.03
CA LYS A 10 15.85 -23.13 -7.73
C LYS A 10 16.34 -23.70 -6.41
N PHE A 11 15.45 -23.80 -5.43
CA PHE A 11 15.73 -24.57 -4.22
C PHE A 11 15.53 -26.06 -4.48
N ASN A 12 14.45 -26.42 -5.17
CA ASN A 12 14.22 -27.77 -5.71
C ASN A 12 13.34 -27.71 -6.96
N SER A 13 12.83 -28.86 -7.43
CA SER A 13 12.00 -28.93 -8.64
C SER A 13 10.66 -28.16 -8.55
N LYS A 14 10.16 -27.89 -7.34
CA LYS A 14 8.88 -27.19 -7.09
C LYS A 14 9.05 -25.80 -6.51
N ILE A 15 10.16 -25.52 -5.84
CA ILE A 15 10.36 -24.31 -5.03
C ILE A 15 11.44 -23.43 -5.66
N LYS A 16 11.12 -22.13 -5.83
CA LYS A 16 12.05 -21.11 -6.32
C LYS A 16 12.07 -19.90 -5.40
N VAL A 17 13.25 -19.29 -5.33
CA VAL A 17 13.51 -18.04 -4.62
C VAL A 17 13.75 -16.93 -5.64
N HIS A 18 13.20 -15.74 -5.41
CA HIS A 18 13.34 -14.57 -6.27
C HIS A 18 13.84 -13.38 -5.45
N TYR A 19 14.86 -12.66 -5.92
CA TYR A 19 15.51 -11.58 -5.16
C TYR A 19 16.17 -10.54 -6.08
N THR A 20 16.47 -9.34 -5.56
CA THR A 20 17.07 -8.22 -6.31
C THR A 20 18.42 -7.74 -5.76
N GLY A 21 18.95 -8.39 -4.72
CA GLY A 21 20.23 -8.06 -4.08
C GLY A 21 20.83 -9.29 -3.40
N GLU A 22 21.44 -9.12 -2.23
CA GLU A 22 21.93 -10.26 -1.46
C GLU A 22 20.79 -11.04 -0.81
N ILE A 23 20.85 -12.36 -0.92
CA ILE A 23 19.87 -13.27 -0.32
C ILE A 23 20.32 -13.69 1.08
N LYS A 24 19.45 -13.50 2.09
CA LYS A 24 19.64 -14.10 3.42
C LYS A 24 19.34 -15.61 3.35
N ARG A 25 20.33 -16.41 2.91
CA ARG A 25 20.17 -17.85 2.60
C ARG A 25 19.60 -18.64 3.77
N GLU A 26 20.20 -18.52 4.96
CA GLU A 26 19.75 -19.25 6.15
C GLU A 26 18.26 -18.99 6.46
N LEU A 27 17.84 -17.72 6.48
CA LEU A 27 16.44 -17.34 6.68
C LEU A 27 15.52 -17.90 5.58
N CYS A 28 15.99 -17.92 4.33
CA CYS A 28 15.23 -18.44 3.20
C CYS A 28 14.95 -19.94 3.34
N GLU A 29 15.97 -20.74 3.64
CA GLU A 29 15.89 -22.19 3.80
C GLU A 29 14.94 -22.56 4.95
N LYS A 30 15.15 -21.91 6.09
CA LYS A 30 14.32 -22.00 7.28
C LYS A 30 12.82 -21.74 7.01
N LEU A 31 12.51 -20.69 6.23
CA LEU A 31 11.14 -20.39 5.84
C LEU A 31 10.54 -21.41 4.87
N ILE A 32 11.35 -21.95 3.95
CA ILE A 32 10.92 -23.02 3.04
C ILE A 32 10.54 -24.28 3.84
N ASP A 33 11.38 -24.65 4.80
CA ASP A 33 11.15 -25.82 5.65
C ASP A 33 9.89 -25.68 6.49
N TYR A 34 9.71 -24.51 7.12
CA TYR A 34 8.53 -24.21 7.93
C TYR A 34 7.24 -24.24 7.12
N PHE A 35 7.19 -23.62 5.94
CA PHE A 35 5.92 -23.49 5.22
C PHE A 35 5.57 -24.68 4.33
N TRP A 36 6.55 -25.48 3.88
CA TRP A 36 6.33 -26.38 2.75
C TRP A 36 6.93 -27.78 2.82
N LEU A 37 7.95 -28.05 3.64
CA LEU A 37 8.61 -29.35 3.71
C LEU A 37 8.29 -30.09 5.01
N ASN A 38 8.82 -29.62 6.14
CA ASN A 38 8.82 -30.39 7.39
C ASN A 38 7.95 -29.77 8.49
N ASN A 39 7.36 -28.59 8.26
CA ASN A 39 6.67 -27.82 9.31
C ASN A 39 7.54 -27.70 10.57
N SER A 40 8.83 -27.42 10.40
CA SER A 40 9.82 -27.40 11.47
C SER A 40 9.30 -26.61 12.68
N SER A 41 9.41 -27.21 13.87
CA SER A 41 9.06 -26.57 15.13
C SER A 41 10.00 -25.41 15.49
N GLU A 42 11.16 -25.30 14.83
CA GLU A 42 12.20 -24.32 15.13
C GLU A 42 11.69 -22.87 15.04
N PHE A 43 10.70 -22.58 14.19
CA PHE A 43 10.07 -21.25 14.06
C PHE A 43 8.75 -21.08 14.79
N LYS A 44 8.28 -22.11 15.50
CA LYS A 44 6.88 -22.13 15.97
C LYS A 44 6.57 -20.96 16.92
N ASP A 45 7.54 -20.56 17.74
CA ASP A 45 7.37 -19.46 18.69
C ASP A 45 7.77 -18.09 18.09
N GLU A 46 8.57 -18.10 17.03
CA GLU A 46 9.05 -16.89 16.33
C GLU A 46 8.05 -16.35 15.30
N ILE A 47 7.25 -17.23 14.67
CA ILE A 47 6.27 -16.90 13.64
C ILE A 47 4.86 -16.80 14.25
N LYS A 48 4.29 -15.59 14.22
CA LYS A 48 2.95 -15.30 14.73
C LYS A 48 2.01 -14.88 13.60
N LEU A 49 0.83 -15.49 13.52
CA LEU A 49 -0.20 -15.10 12.56
C LEU A 49 -0.77 -13.73 12.98
N VAL A 50 -0.71 -12.74 12.08
CA VAL A 50 -1.22 -11.39 12.29
C VAL A 50 -2.62 -11.22 11.69
N LYS A 51 -2.82 -11.76 10.48
CA LYS A 51 -4.07 -11.61 9.73
C LYS A 51 -4.30 -12.81 8.82
N GLU A 52 -5.55 -13.27 8.74
CA GLU A 52 -5.97 -14.31 7.80
C GLU A 52 -7.21 -13.87 7.02
N SER A 53 -7.20 -14.10 5.71
CA SER A 53 -8.39 -14.04 4.87
C SER A 53 -8.64 -15.43 4.27
N LYS A 54 -9.39 -16.27 4.98
CA LYS A 54 -9.76 -17.63 4.53
C LYS A 54 -10.36 -17.61 3.12
N ARG A 55 -11.26 -16.66 2.86
CA ARG A 55 -11.94 -16.48 1.57
C ARG A 55 -11.00 -16.11 0.40
N ARG A 56 -9.83 -15.53 0.68
CA ARG A 56 -8.82 -15.16 -0.33
C ARG A 56 -7.61 -16.10 -0.32
N GLY A 57 -7.45 -16.92 0.72
CA GLY A 57 -6.25 -17.73 0.93
C GLY A 57 -5.01 -16.90 1.24
N ILE A 58 -5.19 -15.74 1.89
CA ILE A 58 -4.09 -14.83 2.23
C ILE A 58 -3.83 -14.92 3.74
N LYS A 59 -2.57 -15.11 4.12
CA LYS A 59 -2.11 -15.08 5.52
C LYS A 59 -0.96 -14.10 5.65
N VAL A 60 -0.98 -13.26 6.68
CA VAL A 60 0.11 -12.36 7.04
C VAL A 60 0.66 -12.84 8.37
N PHE A 61 1.95 -13.13 8.41
CA PHE A 61 2.67 -13.52 9.60
C PHE A 61 3.69 -12.44 9.99
N ARG A 62 3.99 -12.34 11.27
CA ARG A 62 5.13 -11.61 11.81
C ARG A 62 6.16 -12.66 12.25
N LEU A 63 7.41 -12.46 11.87
CA LEU A 63 8.55 -13.26 12.29
C LEU A 63 9.50 -12.39 13.10
N SER A 64 9.99 -12.91 14.23
CA SER A 64 11.12 -12.30 14.96
C SER A 64 12.33 -13.21 14.79
N TYR A 65 13.38 -12.75 14.11
CA TYR A 65 14.58 -13.56 13.81
C TYR A 65 15.83 -12.68 13.82
N ASN A 66 16.88 -13.10 14.52
CA ASN A 66 18.13 -12.36 14.72
C ASN A 66 17.91 -10.88 15.12
N ASN A 67 17.10 -10.66 16.17
CA ASN A 67 16.74 -9.33 16.68
C ASN A 67 16.06 -8.39 15.66
N GLN A 68 15.56 -8.92 14.55
CA GLN A 68 14.83 -8.19 13.53
C GLN A 68 13.41 -8.73 13.39
N ASN A 69 12.48 -7.84 13.02
CA ASN A 69 11.09 -8.22 12.76
C ASN A 69 10.83 -8.20 11.25
N TYR A 70 10.18 -9.25 10.76
CA TYR A 70 9.78 -9.40 9.37
C TYR A 70 8.28 -9.61 9.26
N TYR A 71 7.73 -9.27 8.10
CA TYR A 71 6.37 -9.61 7.72
C TYR A 71 6.37 -10.52 6.50
N LEU A 72 5.58 -11.59 6.59
CA LEU A 72 5.47 -12.61 5.55
C LEU A 72 4.04 -12.67 5.06
N LYS A 73 3.82 -12.30 3.80
CA LYS A 73 2.51 -12.40 3.15
C LYS A 73 2.44 -13.64 2.30
N LYS A 74 1.81 -14.70 2.83
CA LYS A 74 1.55 -15.96 2.12
C LYS A 74 0.24 -15.86 1.34
N ASN A 75 0.32 -16.14 0.05
CA ASN A 75 -0.79 -16.18 -0.88
C ASN A 75 -0.97 -17.61 -1.41
N SER A 76 -2.08 -18.25 -1.04
CA SER A 76 -2.51 -19.59 -1.44
C SER A 76 -3.93 -19.52 -2.01
N HIS A 77 -4.08 -18.89 -3.16
CA HIS A 77 -5.39 -18.56 -3.73
C HIS A 77 -6.24 -19.80 -3.97
N THR A 78 -7.41 -19.84 -3.34
CA THR A 78 -8.37 -20.95 -3.45
C THR A 78 -9.29 -20.83 -4.66
N ARG A 79 -9.59 -19.60 -5.10
CA ARG A 79 -10.57 -19.32 -6.16
C ARG A 79 -10.00 -19.56 -7.56
N ILE A 80 -10.76 -20.25 -8.41
CA ILE A 80 -10.40 -20.58 -9.80
C ILE A 80 -10.08 -19.32 -10.61
N SER A 81 -10.94 -18.29 -10.54
CA SER A 81 -10.72 -17.03 -11.26
C SER A 81 -9.40 -16.36 -10.88
N LYS A 82 -8.96 -16.49 -9.62
CA LYS A 82 -7.66 -16.00 -9.18
C LYS A 82 -6.51 -16.88 -9.65
N LYS A 83 -6.67 -18.21 -9.69
CA LYS A 83 -5.68 -19.12 -10.26
C LYS A 83 -5.38 -18.79 -11.72
N ILE A 84 -6.42 -18.51 -12.53
CA ILE A 84 -6.27 -18.09 -13.94
C ILE A 84 -5.52 -16.75 -14.02
N GLN A 85 -5.90 -15.75 -13.20
CA GLN A 85 -5.19 -14.47 -13.16
C GLN A 85 -3.70 -14.62 -12.80
N ILE A 86 -3.38 -15.52 -11.86
CA ILE A 86 -2.00 -15.80 -11.43
C ILE A 86 -1.23 -16.54 -12.52
N PHE A 87 -1.86 -17.45 -13.25
CA PHE A 87 -1.24 -18.10 -14.39
C PHE A 87 -0.80 -17.06 -15.44
N LEU A 88 -1.66 -16.09 -15.75
CA LEU A 88 -1.36 -15.03 -16.72
C LEU A 88 -0.36 -13.98 -16.21
N ARG A 89 -0.45 -13.59 -14.92
CA ARG A 89 0.32 -12.47 -14.36
C ARG A 89 1.59 -12.91 -13.62
N GLY A 90 1.71 -14.20 -13.33
CA GLY A 90 2.72 -14.77 -12.43
C GLY A 90 2.35 -14.68 -10.93
N PRO A 91 3.13 -15.34 -10.07
CA PRO A 91 2.90 -15.40 -8.63
C PRO A 91 2.89 -14.01 -7.97
N GLU A 92 1.96 -13.79 -7.04
CA GLU A 92 1.75 -12.49 -6.41
C GLU A 92 2.96 -12.00 -5.62
N GLY A 93 3.62 -12.87 -4.85
CA GLY A 93 4.81 -12.46 -4.11
C GLY A 93 5.95 -11.93 -5.00
N VAL A 94 6.11 -12.50 -6.20
CA VAL A 94 7.10 -12.04 -7.18
C VAL A 94 6.69 -10.69 -7.77
N ARG A 95 5.40 -10.49 -8.07
CA ARG A 95 4.88 -9.20 -8.54
C ARG A 95 5.07 -8.11 -7.50
N ASN A 96 4.80 -8.42 -6.22
CA ASN A 96 5.00 -7.50 -5.11
C ASN A 96 6.48 -7.11 -4.98
N LEU A 97 7.39 -8.08 -5.02
CA LEU A 97 8.83 -7.82 -5.01
C LEU A 97 9.25 -6.89 -6.17
N LYS A 98 8.75 -7.13 -7.39
CA LYS A 98 9.01 -6.24 -8.53
C LYS A 98 8.46 -4.83 -8.31
N ASN A 99 7.24 -4.71 -7.81
CA ASN A 99 6.60 -3.41 -7.55
C ASN A 99 7.34 -2.61 -6.48
N VAL A 100 7.74 -3.25 -5.38
CA VAL A 100 8.48 -2.62 -4.28
C VAL A 100 9.82 -2.10 -4.78
N ASN A 101 10.56 -2.89 -5.55
CA ASN A 101 11.83 -2.44 -6.10
C ASN A 101 11.66 -1.29 -7.10
N LYS A 102 10.61 -1.28 -7.93
CA LYS A 102 10.29 -0.13 -8.79
C LYS A 102 10.01 1.15 -7.99
N LEU A 103 9.30 1.02 -6.86
CA LEU A 103 9.07 2.16 -5.95
C LEU A 103 10.36 2.66 -5.32
N LEU A 104 11.23 1.75 -4.86
CA LEU A 104 12.55 2.09 -4.32
C LEU A 104 13.42 2.80 -5.36
N GLN A 105 13.45 2.32 -6.60
CA GLN A 105 14.15 2.98 -7.72
C GLN A 105 13.59 4.38 -8.02
N ALA A 106 12.30 4.61 -7.78
CA ALA A 106 11.66 5.92 -7.87
C ALA A 106 11.89 6.79 -6.61
N ASN A 107 12.77 6.38 -5.71
CA ASN A 107 13.03 7.01 -4.41
C ASN A 107 11.78 7.11 -3.51
N ILE A 108 10.82 6.19 -3.65
CA ILE A 108 9.62 6.11 -2.82
C ILE A 108 9.87 5.05 -1.75
N SER A 109 9.89 5.50 -0.49
CA SER A 109 10.20 4.65 0.64
C SER A 109 9.07 3.65 0.92
N THR A 110 9.46 2.40 1.10
CA THR A 110 8.59 1.23 1.29
C THR A 110 9.20 0.31 2.35
N ALA A 111 8.43 -0.64 2.89
CA ALA A 111 9.03 -1.71 3.67
C ALA A 111 10.08 -2.44 2.83
N LYS A 112 11.31 -2.57 3.38
CA LYS A 112 12.44 -3.12 2.63
C LYS A 112 12.15 -4.57 2.24
N PRO A 113 12.11 -4.90 0.94
CA PRO A 113 11.87 -6.26 0.49
C PRO A 113 13.14 -7.10 0.70
N LEU A 114 12.98 -8.35 1.11
CA LEU A 114 14.09 -9.31 1.12
C LEU A 114 14.06 -10.16 -0.14
N PHE A 115 13.06 -11.03 -0.24
CA PHE A 115 12.88 -11.96 -1.35
C PHE A 115 11.43 -12.41 -1.43
N ALA A 116 11.10 -13.11 -2.51
CA ALA A 116 9.84 -13.81 -2.68
C ALA A 116 10.08 -15.30 -2.90
N LEU A 117 9.30 -16.13 -2.22
CA LEU A 117 9.29 -17.58 -2.41
C LEU A 117 8.11 -17.97 -3.27
N THR A 118 8.29 -18.99 -4.11
CA THR A 118 7.21 -19.58 -4.91
C THR A 118 7.26 -21.09 -4.85
N LYS A 119 6.12 -21.75 -4.68
CA LYS A 119 5.98 -23.21 -4.77
C LYS A 119 4.95 -23.56 -5.84
N ARG A 120 5.37 -24.35 -6.81
CA ARG A 120 4.49 -24.91 -7.84
C ARG A 120 3.67 -26.05 -7.25
N ASN A 121 2.35 -25.91 -7.33
CA ASN A 121 1.39 -26.99 -7.09
C ASN A 121 0.83 -27.48 -8.43
N LEU A 122 0.03 -28.55 -8.44
CA LEU A 122 -0.51 -29.13 -9.68
C LEU A 122 -1.29 -28.12 -10.54
N VAL A 123 -2.07 -27.23 -9.90
CA VAL A 123 -2.97 -26.28 -10.58
C VAL A 123 -2.83 -24.83 -10.10
N SER A 124 -1.81 -24.53 -9.28
CA SER A 124 -1.62 -23.19 -8.70
C SER A 124 -0.16 -22.92 -8.32
N HIS A 125 0.10 -21.66 -7.97
CA HIS A 125 1.36 -21.25 -7.36
C HIS A 125 1.08 -20.63 -6.00
N ASP A 126 1.65 -21.22 -4.97
CA ASP A 126 1.78 -20.57 -3.68
C ASP A 126 2.92 -19.57 -3.75
N SER A 127 2.78 -18.44 -3.06
CA SER A 127 3.88 -17.49 -2.92
C SER A 127 3.94 -16.86 -1.55
N ILE A 128 5.14 -16.52 -1.10
CA ILE A 128 5.38 -15.77 0.13
C ILE A 128 6.20 -14.55 -0.25
N PHE A 129 5.76 -13.36 0.15
CA PHE A 129 6.53 -12.13 0.04
C PHE A 129 7.02 -11.71 1.41
N ILE A 130 8.33 -11.46 1.53
CA ILE A 130 8.99 -11.17 2.80
C ILE A 130 9.54 -9.74 2.78
N THR A 131 9.21 -8.97 3.81
CA THR A 131 9.72 -7.61 4.04
C THR A 131 10.21 -7.45 5.46
N GLU A 132 11.15 -6.53 5.68
CA GLU A 132 11.44 -6.00 7.02
C GLU A 132 10.19 -5.28 7.56
N LYS A 133 10.06 -5.18 8.88
CA LYS A 133 9.05 -4.33 9.52
C LYS A 133 9.25 -2.89 9.06
N ALA A 134 8.17 -2.21 8.69
CA ALA A 134 8.21 -0.78 8.41
C ALA A 134 8.40 0.02 9.71
N ASP A 135 9.29 1.00 9.69
CA ASP A 135 9.48 1.95 10.78
C ASP A 135 8.35 2.98 10.83
N GLY A 136 8.06 3.48 12.03
CA GLY A 136 7.10 4.55 12.27
C GLY A 136 5.76 4.06 12.81
N ILE A 137 4.82 5.00 12.90
CA ILE A 137 3.43 4.79 13.33
C ILE A 137 2.52 4.74 12.10
N GLY A 138 1.47 3.93 12.11
CA GLY A 138 0.49 3.91 11.00
C GLY A 138 -0.27 5.24 10.92
N LEU A 139 -0.59 5.72 9.72
CA LEU A 139 -1.31 7.00 9.54
C LEU A 139 -2.68 6.99 10.22
N ASN A 140 -3.38 5.85 10.22
CA ASN A 140 -4.62 5.69 10.98
C ASN A 140 -4.44 5.89 12.49
N GLU A 141 -3.37 5.36 13.06
CA GLU A 141 -3.03 5.48 14.48
C GLU A 141 -2.58 6.91 14.79
N TYR A 142 -1.76 7.50 13.93
CA TYR A 142 -1.36 8.90 14.03
C TYR A 142 -2.55 9.85 14.00
N ILE A 143 -3.50 9.66 13.07
CA ILE A 143 -4.70 10.51 12.98
C ILE A 143 -5.54 10.41 14.27
N ARG A 144 -5.56 9.24 14.93
CA ARG A 144 -6.34 9.00 16.16
C ARG A 144 -5.67 9.50 17.43
N PHE A 145 -4.36 9.32 17.55
CA PHE A 145 -3.64 9.45 18.82
C PHE A 145 -2.37 10.31 18.73
N GLY A 146 -2.01 10.76 17.53
CA GLY A 146 -0.80 11.53 17.28
C GLY A 146 -0.90 12.98 17.77
N ASN A 147 0.26 13.62 17.88
CA ASN A 147 0.35 15.03 18.26
C ASN A 147 -0.10 15.94 17.10
N LEU A 148 -1.24 16.61 17.27
CA LEU A 148 -1.85 17.47 16.25
C LEU A 148 -1.00 18.70 15.86
N ASN A 149 0.03 19.05 16.63
CA ASN A 149 0.88 20.23 16.36
C ASN A 149 1.64 20.14 15.03
N ASN A 150 1.81 18.94 14.44
CA ASN A 150 2.52 18.74 13.18
C ASN A 150 1.60 18.50 11.97
N ASN A 151 0.29 18.66 12.12
CA ASN A 151 -0.69 18.27 11.09
C ASN A 151 -0.41 18.93 9.74
N GLU A 152 -0.18 20.24 9.71
CA GLU A 152 0.07 20.98 8.47
C GLU A 152 1.24 20.39 7.68
N ARG A 153 2.36 20.18 8.37
CA ARG A 153 3.59 19.63 7.81
C ARG A 153 3.40 18.20 7.28
N ILE A 154 2.59 17.40 7.97
CA ILE A 154 2.28 16.02 7.58
C ILE A 154 1.39 16.00 6.35
N ILE A 155 0.33 16.81 6.35
CA ILE A 155 -0.60 16.95 5.23
C ILE A 155 0.15 17.39 3.97
N GLN A 156 1.01 18.40 4.08
CA GLN A 156 1.87 18.83 2.98
C GLN A 156 2.80 17.71 2.53
N SER A 157 3.49 17.05 3.46
CA SER A 157 4.39 15.93 3.11
C SER A 157 3.66 14.77 2.43
N LEU A 158 2.41 14.52 2.80
CA LEU A 158 1.57 13.52 2.17
C LEU A 158 1.17 13.94 0.75
N GLY A 159 0.86 15.23 0.53
CA GLY A 159 0.65 15.81 -0.80
C GLY A 159 1.86 15.58 -1.71
N ARG A 160 3.08 15.84 -1.20
CA ARG A 160 4.34 15.56 -1.90
C ARG A 160 4.54 14.08 -2.21
N LEU A 161 4.24 13.17 -1.26
CA LEU A 161 4.31 11.72 -1.48
C LEU A 161 3.40 11.29 -2.62
N TRP A 162 2.15 11.76 -2.63
CA TRP A 162 1.18 11.45 -3.68
C TRP A 162 1.62 12.01 -5.03
N ALA A 163 2.12 13.24 -5.08
CA ALA A 163 2.67 13.80 -6.31
C ALA A 163 3.83 12.95 -6.84
N LYS A 164 4.73 12.51 -5.96
CA LYS A 164 5.86 11.63 -6.30
C LYS A 164 5.41 10.28 -6.86
N LEU A 165 4.42 9.63 -6.25
CA LEU A 165 3.83 8.38 -6.78
C LEU A 165 3.30 8.59 -8.20
N ILE A 166 2.48 9.62 -8.39
CA ILE A 166 1.80 9.89 -9.66
C ILE A 166 2.79 10.30 -10.76
N ASN A 167 3.78 11.15 -10.44
CA ASN A 167 4.84 11.57 -11.37
C ASN A 167 5.69 10.38 -11.86
N ASN A 168 5.84 9.34 -11.03
CA ASN A 168 6.49 8.08 -11.40
C ASN A 168 5.52 7.04 -11.96
N ASN A 169 4.33 7.46 -12.40
CA ASN A 169 3.27 6.64 -12.99
C ASN A 169 2.78 5.48 -12.11
N PHE A 170 2.85 5.63 -10.78
CA PHE A 170 2.24 4.69 -9.84
C PHE A 170 0.85 5.15 -9.46
N SER A 171 -0.09 4.20 -9.43
CA SER A 171 -1.44 4.41 -8.93
C SER A 171 -1.76 3.38 -7.85
N HIS A 172 -2.02 3.86 -6.64
CA HIS A 172 -2.39 3.02 -5.51
C HIS A 172 -3.91 2.78 -5.51
N GLN A 173 -4.34 1.59 -5.90
CA GLN A 173 -5.77 1.28 -6.06
C GLN A 173 -6.49 1.01 -4.74
N ASP A 174 -5.76 0.65 -3.69
CA ASP A 174 -6.31 0.49 -2.34
C ASP A 174 -5.53 1.29 -1.28
N PRO A 175 -5.61 2.64 -1.28
CA PRO A 175 -4.81 3.48 -0.40
C PRO A 175 -5.44 3.54 1.01
N ALA A 176 -5.46 2.42 1.71
CA ALA A 176 -5.90 2.34 3.09
C ALA A 176 -4.93 3.12 4.00
N LEU A 177 -5.43 3.74 5.07
CA LEU A 177 -4.59 4.59 5.93
C LEU A 177 -3.51 3.79 6.66
N ASP A 178 -3.79 2.54 6.99
CA ASP A 178 -2.84 1.56 7.54
C ASP A 178 -1.72 1.19 6.56
N ASN A 179 -1.81 1.54 5.27
CA ASN A 179 -0.75 1.31 4.30
C ASN A 179 0.32 2.41 4.28
N PHE A 180 0.14 3.48 5.07
CA PHE A 180 1.07 4.61 5.16
C PHE A 180 1.64 4.67 6.57
N PHE A 181 2.94 4.43 6.71
CA PHE A 181 3.65 4.60 7.96
C PHE A 181 4.37 5.94 7.95
N ILE A 182 4.32 6.65 9.07
CA ILE A 182 4.94 7.94 9.26
C ILE A 182 6.00 7.88 10.35
N ASN A 183 7.18 8.41 10.05
CA ASN A 183 8.23 8.68 11.02
C ASN A 183 8.52 10.18 10.98
N ILE A 184 8.29 10.86 12.10
CA ILE A 184 8.45 12.30 12.25
C ILE A 184 9.71 12.53 13.07
N ASN A 185 10.66 13.27 12.51
CA ASN A 185 11.74 13.88 13.29
C ASN A 185 11.66 15.41 13.17
N LYS A 186 12.50 16.14 13.93
CA LYS A 186 12.46 17.61 13.98
C LYS A 186 12.50 18.24 12.58
N GLU A 187 13.23 17.68 11.63
CA GLU A 187 13.54 18.28 10.33
C GLU A 187 12.70 17.74 9.15
N LYS A 188 12.40 16.43 9.11
CA LYS A 188 11.64 15.78 8.03
C LYS A 188 10.52 14.84 8.50
N VAL A 189 9.49 14.75 7.66
CA VAL A 189 8.46 13.69 7.71
C VAL A 189 8.86 12.63 6.70
N LYS A 190 9.13 11.40 7.16
CA LYS A 190 9.43 10.25 6.30
C LYS A 190 8.20 9.35 6.22
N TRP A 191 7.81 9.02 5.00
CA TRP A 191 6.74 8.06 4.72
C TRP A 191 7.32 6.71 4.34
N THR A 192 6.68 5.63 4.80
CA THR A 192 7.00 4.27 4.38
C THR A 192 5.70 3.59 3.95
N LEU A 193 5.63 3.17 2.70
CA LEU A 193 4.46 2.45 2.19
C LEU A 193 4.55 0.95 2.49
N ILE A 194 3.42 0.35 2.86
CA ILE A 194 3.25 -1.11 2.97
C ILE A 194 2.05 -1.58 2.15
N ASP A 195 1.87 -2.90 2.06
CA ASP A 195 0.76 -3.54 1.33
C ASP A 195 0.61 -3.06 -0.13
N LEU A 196 1.68 -3.23 -0.92
CA LEU A 196 1.84 -2.65 -2.25
C LEU A 196 1.25 -3.50 -3.39
N ASP A 197 0.44 -4.51 -3.06
CA ASP A 197 -0.15 -5.47 -4.00
C ASP A 197 -1.06 -4.78 -5.03
N ASP A 198 -1.71 -3.70 -4.61
CA ASP A 198 -2.63 -2.90 -5.40
C ASP A 198 -1.99 -1.60 -5.93
N ILE A 199 -0.65 -1.55 -6.02
CA ILE A 199 0.07 -0.48 -6.72
C ILE A 199 0.33 -0.89 -8.16
N TYR A 200 -0.23 -0.12 -9.09
CA TYR A 200 -0.07 -0.33 -10.52
C TYR A 200 0.94 0.66 -11.08
N SER A 201 1.92 0.13 -11.81
CA SER A 201 2.87 0.92 -12.61
C SER A 201 2.42 0.88 -14.06
N MET A 202 2.16 2.05 -14.65
CA MET A 202 1.77 2.19 -16.06
C MET A 202 2.83 2.98 -16.81
N PRO A 203 3.08 2.73 -18.12
CA PRO A 203 3.96 3.58 -18.91
C PRO A 203 3.49 5.04 -18.95
N PHE A 204 2.17 5.22 -19.02
CA PHE A 204 1.50 6.51 -18.92
C PHE A 204 0.30 6.38 -17.99
N LEU A 205 0.20 7.28 -17.01
CA LEU A 205 -0.90 7.30 -16.06
C LEU A 205 -1.97 8.33 -16.49
N PRO A 206 -3.15 7.94 -17.00
CA PRO A 206 -4.14 8.89 -17.48
C PRO A 206 -4.65 9.82 -16.37
N LYS A 207 -4.95 11.09 -16.71
CA LYS A 207 -5.45 12.09 -15.74
C LYS A 207 -6.67 11.59 -14.95
N ILE A 208 -7.58 10.86 -15.62
CA ILE A 208 -8.76 10.28 -14.96
C ILE A 208 -8.39 9.28 -13.87
N VAL A 209 -7.34 8.47 -14.08
CA VAL A 209 -6.85 7.52 -13.07
C VAL A 209 -6.25 8.26 -11.89
N VAL A 210 -5.50 9.34 -12.12
CA VAL A 210 -4.97 10.22 -11.05
C VAL A 210 -6.11 10.74 -10.18
N MET A 211 -7.12 11.36 -10.80
CA MET A 211 -8.27 11.92 -10.09
C MET A 211 -9.05 10.86 -9.30
N HIS A 212 -9.30 9.68 -9.89
CA HIS A 212 -9.96 8.58 -9.19
C HIS A 212 -9.14 8.01 -8.04
N THR A 213 -7.81 8.02 -8.15
CA THR A 213 -6.89 7.55 -7.12
C THR A 213 -6.92 8.49 -5.92
N LEU A 214 -6.73 9.80 -6.16
CA LEU A 214 -6.79 10.83 -5.12
C LEU A 214 -8.16 10.86 -4.44
N ALA A 215 -9.24 10.87 -5.23
CA ALA A 215 -10.60 10.85 -4.68
C ALA A 215 -10.88 9.59 -3.84
N ARG A 216 -10.28 8.44 -4.17
CA ARG A 216 -10.41 7.22 -3.37
C ARG A 216 -9.73 7.35 -2.02
N PHE A 217 -8.52 7.92 -2.01
CA PHE A 217 -7.78 8.19 -0.78
C PHE A 217 -8.50 9.20 0.11
N ILE A 218 -8.89 10.36 -0.45
CA ILE A 218 -9.60 11.42 0.27
C ILE A 218 -10.91 10.89 0.85
N ALA A 219 -11.70 10.13 0.08
CA ALA A 219 -12.93 9.53 0.59
C ALA A 219 -12.69 8.53 1.73
N LYS A 220 -11.55 7.82 1.74
CA LYS A 220 -11.19 6.94 2.87
C LYS A 220 -10.82 7.74 4.11
N ILE A 221 -10.11 8.87 3.94
CA ILE A 221 -9.81 9.77 5.05
C ILE A 221 -11.11 10.32 5.64
N TYR A 222 -12.01 10.90 4.84
CA TYR A 222 -13.28 11.43 5.35
C TYR A 222 -14.09 10.40 6.15
N ILE A 223 -14.25 9.19 5.60
CA ILE A 223 -15.00 8.11 6.28
C ILE A 223 -14.31 7.72 7.59
N PHE A 224 -12.98 7.67 7.61
CA PHE A 224 -12.23 7.38 8.82
C PHE A 224 -12.38 8.50 9.86
N SER A 225 -12.16 9.75 9.46
CA SER A 225 -12.29 10.92 10.34
C SER A 225 -13.70 11.04 10.92
N PHE A 226 -14.75 10.81 10.13
CA PHE A 226 -16.13 10.79 10.61
C PHE A 226 -16.39 9.68 11.63
N LYS A 227 -15.91 8.45 11.36
CA LYS A 227 -16.10 7.30 12.26
C LYS A 227 -15.50 7.52 13.65
N TYR A 228 -14.44 8.31 13.75
CA TYR A 228 -13.69 8.54 15.00
C TYR A 228 -13.82 9.97 15.52
N ASP A 229 -14.74 10.77 14.96
CA ASP A 229 -14.95 12.18 15.29
C ASP A 229 -13.68 13.04 15.30
N ILE A 230 -12.92 12.96 14.21
CA ILE A 230 -11.63 13.63 14.05
C ILE A 230 -11.80 14.79 13.06
N SER A 231 -11.31 15.98 13.43
CA SER A 231 -11.35 17.17 12.57
C SER A 231 -10.30 17.17 11.45
N LEU A 232 -9.31 16.29 11.53
CA LEU A 232 -8.17 16.20 10.61
C LEU A 232 -8.59 15.79 9.18
N PHE A 233 -7.98 16.43 8.19
CA PHE A 233 -8.23 16.36 6.74
C PHE A 233 -9.61 16.88 6.28
N LYS A 234 -10.21 17.82 7.02
CA LYS A 234 -11.45 18.51 6.59
C LYS A 234 -11.16 19.92 6.08
N GLY A 235 -12.03 20.44 5.22
CA GLY A 235 -12.00 21.84 4.74
C GLY A 235 -10.60 22.32 4.29
N ARG A 236 -10.01 23.23 5.09
CA ARG A 236 -8.70 23.85 4.82
C ARG A 236 -7.57 22.83 4.64
N GLU A 237 -7.57 21.74 5.40
CA GLU A 237 -6.52 20.73 5.35
C GLU A 237 -6.56 19.90 4.07
N LEU A 238 -7.76 19.61 3.56
CA LEU A 238 -7.92 18.98 2.25
C LEU A 238 -7.38 19.90 1.14
N ILE A 239 -7.73 21.18 1.19
CA ILE A 239 -7.24 22.16 0.22
C ILE A 239 -5.72 22.27 0.30
N LEU A 240 -5.14 22.24 1.50
CA LEU A 240 -3.70 22.22 1.69
C LEU A 240 -3.05 20.98 1.07
N PHE A 241 -3.61 19.79 1.31
CA PHE A 241 -3.15 18.54 0.67
C PHE A 241 -3.14 18.65 -0.86
N LEU A 242 -4.25 19.14 -1.44
CA LEU A 242 -4.41 19.27 -2.89
C LEU A 242 -3.50 20.34 -3.48
N LYS A 243 -3.32 21.48 -2.80
CA LYS A 243 -2.38 22.54 -3.21
C LYS A 243 -0.96 22.00 -3.24
N GLU A 244 -0.53 21.29 -2.20
CA GLU A 244 0.81 20.74 -2.13
C GLU A 244 1.03 19.61 -3.15
N PHE A 245 0.03 18.75 -3.35
CA PHE A 245 0.03 17.78 -4.45
C PHE A 245 0.21 18.48 -5.80
N TYR A 246 -0.61 19.51 -6.07
CA TYR A 246 -0.63 20.20 -7.35
C TYR A 246 0.68 20.93 -7.64
N ARG A 247 1.25 21.63 -6.65
CA ARG A 247 2.54 22.31 -6.75
C ARG A 247 3.68 21.37 -7.17
N ASN A 248 3.60 20.11 -6.76
CA ASN A 248 4.61 19.08 -7.04
C ASN A 248 4.22 18.15 -8.20
N TYR A 249 3.07 18.36 -8.86
CA TYR A 249 2.58 17.52 -9.93
C TYR A 249 3.01 18.08 -11.29
N ASN A 250 3.87 17.35 -12.01
CA ASN A 250 4.59 17.86 -13.19
C ASN A 250 3.72 17.92 -14.46
N ARG A 251 2.39 17.83 -14.33
CA ARG A 251 1.48 17.79 -15.49
C ARG A 251 0.52 18.96 -15.41
N ASN A 252 0.51 19.76 -16.46
CA ASN A 252 -0.31 20.95 -16.53
C ASN A 252 -1.82 20.58 -16.53
N PHE A 253 -2.52 21.09 -15.53
CA PHE A 253 -3.95 20.95 -15.36
C PHE A 253 -4.43 22.10 -14.48
N GLY A 254 -5.42 22.89 -14.86
CA GLY A 254 -5.89 23.96 -13.97
C GLY A 254 -6.24 23.44 -12.58
N PHE A 255 -5.66 24.04 -11.53
CA PHE A 255 -5.85 23.61 -10.13
C PHE A 255 -7.34 23.51 -9.76
N GLU A 256 -8.13 24.53 -10.12
CA GLU A 256 -9.57 24.55 -9.86
C GLU A 256 -10.31 23.39 -10.52
N LYS A 257 -9.96 23.07 -11.77
CA LYS A 257 -10.53 21.91 -12.48
C LYS A 257 -10.19 20.60 -11.73
N LEU A 258 -9.05 20.54 -11.04
CA LEU A 258 -8.58 19.34 -10.32
C LEU A 258 -9.41 19.15 -9.08
N VAL A 259 -9.47 20.21 -8.28
CA VAL A 259 -10.24 20.27 -7.04
C VAL A 259 -11.69 19.91 -7.35
N ASN A 260 -12.32 20.61 -8.30
CA ASN A 260 -13.72 20.39 -8.65
C ASN A 260 -14.02 18.94 -9.05
N LYS A 261 -13.15 18.34 -9.89
CA LYS A 261 -13.36 16.96 -10.33
C LYS A 261 -13.13 15.95 -9.20
N ILE A 262 -12.12 16.17 -8.35
CA ILE A 262 -11.84 15.31 -7.19
C ILE A 262 -12.99 15.39 -6.19
N GLU A 263 -13.46 16.58 -5.84
CA GLU A 263 -14.60 16.81 -4.95
C GLU A 263 -15.82 16.02 -5.39
N LYS A 264 -16.25 16.18 -6.66
CA LYS A 264 -17.37 15.42 -7.23
C LYS A 264 -17.16 13.90 -7.12
N LEU A 265 -15.94 13.42 -7.38
CA LEU A 265 -15.61 12.00 -7.26
C LEU A 265 -15.59 11.50 -5.81
N VAL A 266 -15.20 12.34 -4.85
CA VAL A 266 -15.21 12.02 -3.42
C VAL A 266 -16.64 11.81 -2.94
N ILE A 267 -17.56 12.75 -3.24
CA ILE A 267 -18.99 12.62 -2.94
C ILE A 267 -19.56 11.33 -3.52
N ASN A 268 -19.32 11.06 -4.81
CA ASN A 268 -19.80 9.83 -5.46
C ASN A 268 -19.28 8.55 -4.78
N LYS A 269 -18.03 8.56 -4.28
CA LYS A 269 -17.45 7.39 -3.58
C LYS A 269 -18.02 7.22 -2.18
N ILE A 270 -18.36 8.31 -1.50
CA ILE A 270 -19.00 8.29 -0.18
C ILE A 270 -20.43 7.73 -0.32
N ILE A 271 -21.22 8.24 -1.27
CA ILE A 271 -22.59 7.75 -1.54
C ILE A 271 -22.58 6.27 -1.90
N LYS A 272 -21.66 5.82 -2.77
CA LYS A 272 -21.51 4.41 -3.15
C LYS A 272 -21.15 3.46 -1.99
N ARG A 273 -20.77 4.00 -0.83
CA ARG A 273 -20.47 3.23 0.39
C ARG A 273 -21.59 3.34 1.43
N ASP A 274 -22.73 3.88 1.04
CA ASP A 274 -23.91 4.06 1.90
C ASP A 274 -23.59 4.91 3.15
N LYS A 275 -22.95 6.06 2.90
CA LYS A 275 -22.53 7.05 3.91
C LYS A 275 -23.03 8.45 3.57
N LYS A 276 -24.29 8.55 3.11
CA LYS A 276 -24.90 9.84 2.72
C LYS A 276 -25.19 10.72 3.94
N ASP A 277 -25.56 10.12 5.06
CA ASP A 277 -25.67 10.74 6.38
C ASP A 277 -24.42 11.57 6.77
N MET A 278 -23.23 11.03 6.50
CA MET A 278 -21.96 11.74 6.72
C MET A 278 -21.85 13.03 5.88
N ILE A 279 -22.38 13.03 4.65
CA ILE A 279 -22.35 14.23 3.79
C ILE A 279 -23.26 15.32 4.38
N LEU A 280 -24.43 14.93 4.89
CA LEU A 280 -25.42 15.86 5.41
C LEU A 280 -25.04 16.44 6.78
N SER A 281 -24.14 15.78 7.50
CA SER A 281 -23.67 16.18 8.84
C SER A 281 -22.34 16.94 8.85
N ASP A 282 -21.67 17.07 7.70
CA ASP A 282 -20.39 17.78 7.59
C ASP A 282 -20.54 18.99 6.65
N GLU A 283 -20.37 20.20 7.19
CA GLU A 283 -20.53 21.45 6.45
C GLU A 283 -19.64 21.54 5.20
N SER A 284 -18.45 20.96 5.24
CA SER A 284 -17.55 20.96 4.08
C SER A 284 -18.07 20.03 2.98
N LEU A 285 -18.63 18.87 3.34
CA LEU A 285 -19.17 17.91 2.39
C LEU A 285 -20.53 18.33 1.83
N ILE A 286 -21.41 18.94 2.64
CA ILE A 286 -22.74 19.40 2.17
C ILE A 286 -22.60 20.53 1.15
N GLY A 287 -21.66 21.46 1.35
CA GLY A 287 -21.37 22.51 0.37
C GLY A 287 -20.91 21.93 -0.97
N ILE A 288 -20.02 20.94 -0.92
CA ILE A 288 -19.56 20.21 -2.11
C ILE A 288 -20.72 19.44 -2.76
N TYR A 289 -21.57 18.78 -1.97
CA TYR A 289 -22.71 18.01 -2.48
C TYR A 289 -23.73 18.90 -3.21
N ASN A 290 -24.10 20.03 -2.60
CA ASN A 290 -25.05 20.98 -3.18
C ASN A 290 -24.54 21.60 -4.48
N LYS A 291 -23.23 21.81 -4.60
CA LYS A 291 -22.58 22.30 -5.83
C LYS A 291 -22.70 21.34 -7.03
N TYR A 292 -22.91 20.04 -6.80
CA TYR A 292 -22.93 19.01 -7.86
C TYR A 292 -24.22 18.20 -7.95
N LYS A 293 -25.23 18.54 -7.15
CA LYS A 293 -26.60 18.03 -7.27
C LYS A 293 -27.23 18.57 -8.54
#